data_AF-A0A4P7WTL9-F1
#
_entry.id   AF-A0A4P7WTL9-F1
#
_cell.length_a   1.000
_cell.length_b   1.000
_cell.length_c   1.000
_cell.angle_alpha   90.00
_cell.angle_beta   90.00
_cell.angle_gamma   90.00
#
_symmetry.space_group_name_H-M   'P 1'
#
loop_
_entity.id
_entity.type
_entity.pdbx_description
1 polymer ?
#
loop_
_entity_poly.entity_id
_entity_poly.type
_entity_poly.pdbx_seq_one_letter_code
_entity_poly.pdbx_strand_id
1 'polypeptide(L)'
;MKYKLFFLFLFILQIVFSQQYDSVLIEQDSVDLNNQVYKIGNVYVFDYEIIENNITKKLKTNSEGDFELVQKEHDSIGVDKIHLIIRPTDDDSRTNENQTQISYLQGPEFSSFSSTGAVDNSENVWIHPIRSGFFSSLETCPFPYIKKPLQVGAQWKDAMLIGEGWGNKLWGKWIGQLLLNYSYKITGKEKLNTEFGEVECFIVESQADSELGSTKLKSFYSDIYGFIRLEYVLLTGIEVNMWVIDFKENNEFNDTRTFFITKKYIKQ
;
A
#
# COMPACT_ATOMS: atom_id res chain seq x y z
N MET A 1 -13.76 59.43 -19.56
CA MET A 1 -13.67 58.33 -18.58
C MET A 1 -14.62 57.21 -18.98
N LYS A 2 -14.10 56.04 -19.32
CA LYS A 2 -14.60 54.71 -18.90
C LYS A 2 -13.85 53.63 -19.68
N TYR A 3 -12.83 53.10 -19.02
CA TYR A 3 -12.06 51.94 -19.46
C TYR A 3 -13.00 50.73 -19.55
N LYS A 4 -13.00 50.04 -20.69
CA LYS A 4 -13.61 48.71 -20.82
C LYS A 4 -12.73 47.72 -20.06
N LEU A 5 -13.24 47.24 -18.94
CA LEU A 5 -12.62 46.23 -18.10
C LEU A 5 -12.76 44.87 -18.77
N PHE A 6 -11.66 44.36 -19.34
CA PHE A 6 -11.60 43.01 -19.89
C PHE A 6 -11.30 42.06 -18.72
N PHE A 7 -12.33 41.49 -18.11
CA PHE A 7 -12.17 40.42 -17.13
C PHE A 7 -11.92 39.11 -17.89
N LEU A 8 -10.63 38.77 -18.08
CA LEU A 8 -10.22 37.43 -18.45
C LEU A 8 -10.30 36.58 -17.18
N PHE A 9 -11.42 35.87 -17.00
CA PHE A 9 -11.57 34.87 -15.94
C PHE A 9 -10.72 33.65 -16.34
N LEU A 10 -9.46 33.61 -15.89
CA LEU A 10 -8.69 32.38 -15.87
C LEU A 10 -9.30 31.50 -14.77
N PHE A 11 -10.25 30.65 -15.15
CA PHE A 11 -10.60 29.48 -14.36
C PHE A 11 -9.42 28.51 -14.44
N ILE A 12 -8.44 28.69 -13.56
CA ILE A 12 -7.56 27.59 -13.18
C ILE A 12 -8.43 26.71 -12.30
N LEU A 13 -9.14 25.76 -12.91
CA LEU A 13 -9.66 24.61 -12.20
C LEU A 13 -8.43 23.87 -11.65
N GLN A 14 -8.08 24.15 -10.40
CA GLN A 14 -7.35 23.17 -9.60
C GLN A 14 -8.35 22.04 -9.34
N ILE A 15 -8.47 21.12 -10.30
CA ILE A 15 -9.02 19.81 -10.00
C ILE A 15 -7.99 19.20 -9.06
N VAL A 16 -8.31 19.25 -7.77
CA VAL A 16 -7.72 18.35 -6.79
C VAL A 16 -8.19 16.97 -7.21
N PHE A 17 -7.45 16.35 -8.13
CA PHE A 17 -7.64 14.95 -8.42
C PHE A 17 -7.29 14.23 -7.12
N SER A 18 -8.31 13.68 -6.47
CA SER A 18 -8.13 12.58 -5.54
C SER A 18 -7.21 11.56 -6.22
N GLN A 19 -6.29 10.94 -5.47
CA GLN A 19 -5.44 9.87 -5.98
C GLN A 19 -6.35 8.76 -6.54
N GLN A 20 -6.55 8.73 -7.84
CA GLN A 20 -7.52 7.84 -8.46
C GLN A 20 -6.81 7.00 -9.51
N TYR A 21 -6.93 5.69 -9.32
CA TYR A 21 -6.64 4.70 -10.34
C TYR A 21 -7.86 4.61 -11.25
N ASP A 22 -7.72 4.96 -12.52
CA ASP A 22 -8.83 4.99 -13.47
C ASP A 22 -9.34 3.59 -13.81
N SER A 23 -8.47 2.57 -13.68
CA SER A 23 -8.79 1.21 -14.07
C SER A 23 -9.37 0.36 -12.94
N VAL A 24 -9.28 0.83 -11.68
CA VAL A 24 -9.82 0.13 -10.50
C VAL A 24 -11.33 0.37 -10.45
N LEU A 25 -12.09 -0.72 -10.46
CA LEU A 25 -13.53 -0.70 -10.30
C LEU A 25 -13.86 -0.62 -8.81
N ILE A 26 -14.20 0.60 -8.39
CA ILE A 26 -14.65 0.93 -7.04
C ILE A 26 -16.18 0.88 -7.03
N GLU A 27 -16.76 -0.03 -6.25
CA GLU A 27 -18.21 -0.12 -6.10
C GLU A 27 -18.75 1.08 -5.31
N GLN A 28 -19.91 1.59 -5.70
CA GLN A 28 -20.54 2.74 -5.03
C GLN A 28 -21.35 2.34 -3.79
N ASP A 29 -21.79 1.09 -3.73
CA ASP A 29 -22.60 0.54 -2.66
C ASP A 29 -21.90 -0.69 -2.07
N SER A 30 -22.22 -1.04 -0.81
CA SER A 30 -21.82 -2.33 -0.22
C SER A 30 -20.30 -2.57 -0.12
N VAL A 31 -19.55 -1.49 0.09
CA VAL A 31 -18.07 -1.43 0.12
C VAL A 31 -17.39 -2.59 0.85
N ASP A 32 -17.88 -2.97 2.04
CA ASP A 32 -17.23 -4.04 2.80
C ASP A 32 -17.82 -5.43 2.52
N LEU A 33 -19.04 -5.49 1.96
CA LEU A 33 -19.82 -6.72 1.77
C LEU A 33 -19.39 -7.51 0.52
N ASN A 34 -18.78 -6.83 -0.44
CA ASN A 34 -18.26 -7.41 -1.69
C ASN A 34 -16.84 -7.99 -1.54
N ASN A 35 -16.15 -7.70 -0.43
CA ASN A 35 -14.79 -8.16 -0.15
C ASN A 35 -14.72 -9.70 -0.20
N GLN A 36 -13.87 -10.22 -1.09
CA GLN A 36 -13.67 -11.67 -1.23
C GLN A 36 -12.53 -12.18 -0.33
N VAL A 37 -11.53 -11.35 -0.06
CA VAL A 37 -10.26 -11.65 0.61
C VAL A 37 -10.01 -10.74 1.80
N TYR A 38 -10.07 -9.42 1.61
CA TYR A 38 -9.81 -8.41 2.64
C TYR A 38 -11.09 -8.12 3.44
N LYS A 39 -11.55 -9.13 4.18
CA LYS A 39 -12.78 -9.07 4.99
C LYS A 39 -12.53 -8.43 6.35
N ILE A 40 -13.55 -7.72 6.86
CA ILE A 40 -13.54 -7.17 8.22
C ILE A 40 -13.14 -8.26 9.23
N GLY A 41 -12.25 -7.91 10.15
CA GLY A 41 -11.74 -8.86 11.15
C GLY A 41 -10.44 -9.54 10.75
N ASN A 42 -10.04 -9.45 9.48
CA ASN A 42 -8.79 -10.04 9.00
C ASN A 42 -7.58 -9.20 9.45
N VAL A 43 -6.51 -9.91 9.84
CA VAL A 43 -5.22 -9.36 10.24
C VAL A 43 -4.12 -10.11 9.51
N TYR A 44 -3.25 -9.36 8.84
CA TYR A 44 -2.06 -9.86 8.18
C TYR A 44 -0.83 -9.31 8.89
N VAL A 45 0.06 -10.18 9.33
CA VAL A 45 1.34 -9.78 9.94
C VAL A 45 2.43 -9.97 8.91
N PHE A 46 3.07 -8.87 8.53
CA PHE A 46 4.19 -8.84 7.61
C PHE A 46 5.51 -8.77 8.38
N ASP A 47 6.46 -9.60 7.98
CA ASP A 47 7.87 -9.27 8.12
C ASP A 47 8.32 -8.50 6.88
N TYR A 48 9.46 -7.82 6.99
CA TYR A 48 10.00 -7.02 5.92
C TYR A 48 11.52 -6.86 6.02
N GLU A 49 12.11 -6.45 4.91
CA GLU A 49 13.49 -6.00 4.85
C GLU A 49 13.65 -4.87 3.83
N ILE A 50 14.68 -4.06 4.05
CA ILE A 50 15.09 -2.99 3.15
C ILE A 50 16.52 -3.30 2.72
N ILE A 51 16.75 -3.49 1.44
CA ILE A 51 18.08 -3.83 0.91
C ILE A 51 18.65 -2.60 0.22
N GLU A 52 19.76 -2.10 0.74
CA GLU A 52 20.51 -0.99 0.15
C GLU A 52 21.97 -1.42 0.02
N ASN A 53 22.51 -1.40 -1.21
CA ASN A 53 23.88 -1.82 -1.50
C ASN A 53 24.22 -3.25 -1.01
N ASN A 54 23.28 -4.19 -1.20
CA ASN A 54 23.36 -5.58 -0.71
C ASN A 54 23.43 -5.72 0.82
N ILE A 55 23.12 -4.67 1.57
CA ILE A 55 23.04 -4.71 3.03
C ILE A 55 21.56 -4.74 3.42
N THR A 56 21.18 -5.81 4.12
CA THR A 56 19.84 -5.96 4.69
C THR A 56 19.67 -5.07 5.92
N LYS A 57 18.68 -4.20 5.87
CA LYS A 57 18.35 -3.23 6.92
C LYS A 57 16.91 -3.42 7.41
N LYS A 58 16.67 -2.93 8.61
CA LYS A 58 15.34 -2.70 9.19
C LYS A 58 15.27 -1.29 9.78
N LEU A 59 14.09 -0.90 10.23
CA LEU A 59 13.88 0.39 10.89
C LEU A 59 14.12 0.26 12.40
N LYS A 60 14.92 1.17 12.94
CA LYS A 60 15.04 1.41 14.38
C LYS A 60 13.98 2.38 14.87
N THR A 61 13.67 3.40 14.08
CA THR A 61 12.53 4.30 14.29
C THR A 61 11.83 4.54 12.96
N ASN A 62 10.51 4.74 12.99
CA ASN A 62 9.75 5.10 11.81
C ASN A 62 8.51 5.91 12.18
N SER A 63 8.55 7.19 11.86
CA SER A 63 7.49 8.17 12.11
C SER A 63 7.26 9.02 10.88
N GLU A 64 6.20 9.81 10.85
CA GLU A 64 5.92 10.69 9.74
C GLU A 64 7.07 11.70 9.55
N GLY A 65 7.73 11.65 8.39
CA GLY A 65 8.86 12.54 8.07
C GLY A 65 10.21 12.20 8.71
N ASP A 66 10.29 11.22 9.63
CA ASP A 66 11.55 10.85 10.30
C ASP A 66 11.67 9.33 10.54
N PHE A 67 12.84 8.77 10.21
CA PHE A 67 13.13 7.35 10.31
C PHE A 67 14.64 7.07 10.39
N GLU A 68 15.00 5.96 11.01
CA GLU A 68 16.38 5.49 11.14
C GLU A 68 16.50 4.05 10.61
N LEU A 69 17.30 3.85 9.56
CA LEU A 69 17.64 2.53 9.04
C LEU A 69 18.88 1.97 9.76
N VAL A 70 18.81 0.72 10.16
CA VAL A 70 19.88 0.01 10.87
C VAL A 70 20.14 -1.36 10.26
N GLN A 71 21.34 -1.90 10.43
CA GLN A 71 21.65 -3.22 9.90
C GLN A 71 20.96 -4.29 10.74
N LYS A 72 20.25 -5.20 10.06
CA LYS A 72 19.40 -6.21 10.73
C LYS A 72 20.16 -7.06 11.75
N GLU A 73 21.40 -7.43 11.44
CA GLU A 73 22.19 -8.39 12.23
C GLU A 73 23.01 -7.76 13.37
N HIS A 74 23.17 -6.43 13.40
CA HIS A 74 24.13 -5.76 14.29
C HIS A 74 23.49 -4.78 15.26
N ASP A 75 22.30 -4.27 14.93
CA ASP A 75 21.71 -3.14 15.61
C ASP A 75 20.35 -3.49 16.24
N SER A 76 19.93 -2.66 17.20
CA SER A 76 18.59 -2.78 17.79
C SER A 76 17.51 -2.38 16.78
N ILE A 77 16.56 -3.29 16.55
CA ILE A 77 15.39 -3.06 15.70
C ILE A 77 14.26 -2.50 16.56
N GLY A 78 13.65 -1.40 16.10
CA GLY A 78 12.53 -0.75 16.80
C GLY A 78 11.22 -0.75 16.01
N VAL A 79 11.26 -1.13 14.73
CA VAL A 79 10.08 -1.57 13.98
C VAL A 79 10.37 -2.95 13.40
N ASP A 80 9.81 -3.99 14.00
CA ASP A 80 10.10 -5.36 13.60
C ASP A 80 9.10 -5.91 12.59
N LYS A 81 7.81 -5.65 12.82
CA LYS A 81 6.69 -6.20 12.04
C LYS A 81 5.69 -5.11 11.67
N ILE A 82 4.94 -5.36 10.60
CA ILE A 82 3.86 -4.49 10.12
C ILE A 82 2.56 -5.28 10.15
N HIS A 83 1.53 -4.77 10.80
CA HIS A 83 0.22 -5.41 10.81
C HIS A 83 -0.72 -4.64 9.89
N LEU A 84 -1.28 -5.30 8.87
CA LEU A 84 -2.37 -4.81 8.05
C LEU A 84 -3.68 -5.35 8.61
N ILE A 85 -4.61 -4.46 8.94
CA ILE A 85 -5.80 -4.79 9.69
C ILE A 85 -7.02 -4.24 8.95
N ILE A 86 -8.00 -5.10 8.71
CA ILE A 86 -9.25 -4.75 8.05
C ILE A 86 -10.29 -4.41 9.11
N ARG A 87 -10.67 -3.14 9.19
CA ARG A 87 -11.49 -2.63 10.30
C ARG A 87 -12.93 -2.41 9.88
N PRO A 88 -13.89 -2.67 10.79
CA PRO A 88 -15.22 -2.10 10.63
C PRO A 88 -15.11 -0.58 10.74
N THR A 89 -15.79 0.15 9.87
CA THR A 89 -15.84 1.62 9.90
C THR A 89 -17.15 2.08 9.30
N ASP A 90 -17.82 3.01 9.96
CA ASP A 90 -19.01 3.64 9.42
C ASP A 90 -18.66 4.42 8.16
N ASP A 91 -19.54 4.44 7.16
CA ASP A 91 -19.23 5.03 5.85
C ASP A 91 -18.79 6.49 5.93
N ASP A 92 -19.43 7.29 6.79
CA ASP A 92 -19.09 8.70 7.05
C ASP A 92 -17.72 8.91 7.71
N SER A 93 -17.11 7.84 8.24
CA SER A 93 -15.83 7.88 8.95
C SER A 93 -14.68 7.25 8.15
N ARG A 94 -14.92 6.83 6.90
CA ARG A 94 -13.89 6.24 6.05
C ARG A 94 -12.86 7.28 5.64
N THR A 95 -11.59 6.85 5.57
CA THR A 95 -10.50 7.70 5.08
C THR A 95 -10.64 7.97 3.58
N ASN A 96 -11.12 6.96 2.84
CA ASN A 96 -11.32 7.01 1.41
C ASN A 96 -12.77 6.57 1.14
N GLU A 97 -13.57 7.44 0.54
CA GLU A 97 -14.95 7.11 0.16
C GLU A 97 -14.96 5.84 -0.71
N ASN A 98 -15.92 4.97 -0.42
CA ASN A 98 -16.14 3.73 -1.16
C ASN A 98 -14.98 2.71 -1.15
N GLN A 99 -14.08 2.80 -0.17
CA GLN A 99 -13.01 1.82 0.04
C GLN A 99 -13.11 1.15 1.40
N THR A 100 -12.78 -0.14 1.45
CA THR A 100 -12.66 -0.91 2.69
C THR A 100 -11.59 -0.27 3.57
N GLN A 101 -11.94 0.08 4.80
CA GLN A 101 -11.00 0.74 5.71
C GLN A 101 -9.92 -0.25 6.15
N ILE A 102 -8.67 0.05 5.77
CA ILE A 102 -7.50 -0.70 6.22
C ILE A 102 -6.62 0.16 7.11
N SER A 103 -5.83 -0.51 7.94
CA SER A 103 -4.89 0.14 8.84
C SER A 103 -3.58 -0.60 8.94
N TYR A 104 -2.49 0.16 8.93
CA TYR A 104 -1.15 -0.32 9.18
C TYR A 104 -0.70 0.06 10.59
N LEU A 105 -0.23 -0.93 11.34
CA LEU A 105 0.48 -0.74 12.60
C LEU A 105 1.92 -1.21 12.51
N GLN A 106 2.79 -0.54 13.25
CA GLN A 106 4.21 -0.89 13.33
C GLN A 106 4.55 -1.42 14.74
N GLY A 107 4.90 -2.70 14.85
CA GLY A 107 5.31 -3.33 16.11
C GLY A 107 6.81 -3.14 16.39
N PRO A 108 7.28 -3.24 17.65
CA PRO A 108 6.58 -3.79 18.81
C PRO A 108 5.84 -2.74 19.67
N GLU A 109 6.02 -1.44 19.39
CA GLU A 109 5.40 -0.37 20.19
C GLU A 109 3.95 -0.08 19.76
N PHE A 110 3.58 -0.38 18.52
CA PHE A 110 2.24 -0.15 17.94
C PHE A 110 1.73 1.28 18.13
N SER A 111 2.65 2.23 18.29
CA SER A 111 2.38 3.65 18.54
C SER A 111 2.15 4.44 17.25
N SER A 112 2.54 3.88 16.11
CA SER A 112 2.28 4.42 14.78
C SER A 112 1.11 3.68 14.13
N PHE A 113 0.14 4.46 13.66
CA PHE A 113 -1.09 3.98 13.03
C PHE A 113 -1.36 4.83 11.78
N SER A 114 -1.54 4.18 10.64
CA SER A 114 -1.94 4.84 9.40
C SER A 114 -3.16 4.15 8.82
N SER A 115 -4.22 4.93 8.60
CA SER A 115 -5.48 4.49 8.01
C SER A 115 -5.53 4.87 6.53
N THR A 116 -6.02 3.96 5.70
CA THR A 116 -6.20 4.17 4.25
C THR A 116 -7.24 3.17 3.72
N GLY A 117 -7.29 2.94 2.40
CA GLY A 117 -8.32 2.12 1.77
C GLY A 117 -7.80 0.91 0.98
N ALA A 118 -8.69 -0.06 0.83
CA ALA A 118 -8.57 -1.20 -0.07
C ALA A 118 -9.83 -1.30 -0.93
N VAL A 119 -9.70 -1.88 -2.12
CA VAL A 119 -10.82 -2.24 -2.99
C VAL A 119 -10.70 -3.73 -3.24
N ASP A 120 -11.71 -4.51 -2.85
CA ASP A 120 -11.74 -5.94 -3.07
C ASP A 120 -13.16 -6.35 -3.45
N ASN A 121 -13.32 -6.83 -4.68
CA ASN A 121 -14.60 -7.27 -5.21
C ASN A 121 -14.41 -8.34 -6.29
N SER A 122 -15.48 -8.65 -6.99
CA SER A 122 -15.46 -9.67 -8.06
C SER A 122 -14.61 -9.30 -9.28
N GLU A 123 -14.27 -8.02 -9.46
CA GLU A 123 -13.55 -7.49 -10.62
C GLU A 123 -12.08 -7.22 -10.34
N ASN A 124 -11.72 -6.80 -9.11
CA ASN A 124 -10.34 -6.53 -8.75
C ASN A 124 -10.05 -6.62 -7.26
N VAL A 125 -8.76 -6.75 -6.95
CA VAL A 125 -8.21 -6.48 -5.63
C VAL A 125 -7.07 -5.48 -5.74
N TRP A 126 -7.17 -4.39 -4.98
CA TRP A 126 -6.22 -3.28 -4.93
C TRP A 126 -6.08 -2.80 -3.49
N ILE A 127 -4.85 -2.56 -3.03
CA ILE A 127 -4.61 -2.04 -1.68
C ILE A 127 -3.68 -0.83 -1.73
N HIS A 128 -3.97 0.20 -0.94
CA HIS A 128 -2.96 1.22 -0.67
C HIS A 128 -1.78 0.60 0.10
N PRO A 129 -0.52 0.89 -0.26
CA PRO A 129 0.64 0.45 0.51
C PRO A 129 0.68 1.15 1.89
N ILE A 130 1.52 0.66 2.79
CA ILE A 130 1.90 1.41 3.99
C ILE A 130 2.68 2.67 3.57
N ARG A 131 2.42 3.82 4.22
CA ARG A 131 2.98 5.12 3.81
C ARG A 131 3.63 5.92 4.93
N SER A 132 3.85 5.33 6.10
CA SER A 132 4.47 6.01 7.24
C SER A 132 6.00 5.98 7.17
N GLY A 133 6.62 7.15 7.34
CA GLY A 133 8.07 7.33 7.42
C GLY A 133 8.81 6.83 6.17
N PHE A 134 9.73 5.88 6.32
CA PHE A 134 10.45 5.32 5.18
C PHE A 134 9.52 4.74 4.11
N PHE A 135 8.39 4.16 4.52
CA PHE A 135 7.43 3.57 3.58
C PHE A 135 6.64 4.59 2.77
N SER A 136 6.74 5.90 3.07
CA SER A 136 6.25 6.94 2.15
C SER A 136 6.88 6.82 0.75
N SER A 137 8.05 6.19 0.65
CA SER A 137 8.69 5.83 -0.63
C SER A 137 7.80 4.96 -1.53
N LEU A 138 6.95 4.10 -0.96
CA LEU A 138 6.10 3.19 -1.71
C LEU A 138 5.00 3.92 -2.50
N GLU A 139 4.73 5.20 -2.20
CA GLU A 139 3.83 6.04 -3.00
C GLU A 139 4.37 6.28 -4.42
N THR A 140 5.68 6.18 -4.60
CA THR A 140 6.33 6.32 -5.92
C THR A 140 6.32 5.02 -6.74
N CYS A 141 5.80 3.93 -6.16
CA CYS A 141 5.77 2.59 -6.76
C CYS A 141 4.37 2.21 -7.26
N PRO A 142 4.26 1.20 -8.16
CA PRO A 142 2.97 0.58 -8.42
C PRO A 142 2.35 0.06 -7.13
N PHE A 143 1.04 0.24 -6.96
CA PHE A 143 0.35 -0.31 -5.81
C PHE A 143 0.04 -1.79 -6.04
N PRO A 144 -0.07 -2.62 -4.98
CA PRO A 144 -0.51 -3.99 -5.14
C PRO A 144 -1.92 -4.02 -5.73
N TYR A 145 -2.00 -4.57 -6.95
CA TYR A 145 -3.20 -4.54 -7.76
C TYR A 145 -3.28 -5.79 -8.64
N ILE A 146 -4.45 -6.41 -8.71
CA ILE A 146 -4.75 -7.49 -9.62
C ILE A 146 -6.19 -7.39 -10.15
N LYS A 147 -6.37 -7.62 -11.46
CA LYS A 147 -7.69 -7.71 -12.11
C LYS A 147 -8.15 -9.16 -12.26
N LYS A 148 -9.44 -9.37 -12.11
CA LYS A 148 -10.14 -10.64 -12.37
C LYS A 148 -10.77 -10.60 -13.78
N PRO A 149 -10.97 -11.75 -14.44
CA PRO A 149 -10.55 -13.09 -14.03
C PRO A 149 -9.02 -13.27 -14.03
N LEU A 150 -8.52 -14.10 -13.10
CA LEU A 150 -7.09 -14.32 -12.89
C LEU A 150 -6.49 -15.18 -14.01
N GLN A 151 -5.96 -14.52 -15.05
CA GLN A 151 -5.39 -15.19 -16.23
C GLN A 151 -3.93 -14.80 -16.46
N VAL A 152 -3.04 -15.79 -16.54
CA VAL A 152 -1.64 -15.57 -16.92
C VAL A 152 -1.58 -14.93 -18.32
N GLY A 153 -0.82 -13.85 -18.43
CA GLY A 153 -0.72 -13.02 -19.63
C GLY A 153 -1.63 -11.79 -19.63
N ALA A 154 -2.62 -11.72 -18.73
CA ALA A 154 -3.47 -10.54 -18.59
C ALA A 154 -2.64 -9.30 -18.23
N GLN A 155 -2.99 -8.16 -18.84
CA GLN A 155 -2.29 -6.89 -18.72
C GLN A 155 -3.28 -5.75 -18.58
N TRP A 156 -2.92 -4.76 -17.78
CA TRP A 156 -3.65 -3.51 -17.67
C TRP A 156 -2.68 -2.37 -17.35
N LYS A 157 -3.19 -1.14 -17.49
CA LYS A 157 -2.45 0.09 -17.24
C LYS A 157 -3.28 0.98 -16.35
N ASP A 158 -2.60 1.86 -15.65
CA ASP A 158 -3.23 2.89 -14.84
C ASP A 158 -2.31 4.11 -14.76
N ALA A 159 -2.75 5.19 -14.13
CA ALA A 159 -1.92 6.33 -13.85
C ALA A 159 -2.33 7.00 -12.54
N MET A 160 -1.38 7.68 -11.89
CA MET A 160 -1.65 8.47 -10.69
C MET A 160 -0.78 9.70 -10.66
N LEU A 161 -1.35 10.83 -10.25
CA LEU A 161 -0.60 12.04 -9.92
C LEU A 161 -0.30 12.07 -8.43
N ILE A 162 0.96 12.31 -8.09
CA ILE A 162 1.40 12.49 -6.70
C ILE A 162 2.11 13.83 -6.53
N GLY A 163 1.89 14.49 -5.38
CA GLY A 163 2.51 15.79 -5.08
C GLY A 163 3.92 15.67 -4.51
N GLU A 164 4.72 16.73 -4.65
CA GLU A 164 6.10 16.84 -4.16
C GLU A 164 6.32 16.50 -2.67
N GLY A 165 5.27 16.54 -1.85
CA GLY A 165 5.31 16.14 -0.44
C GLY A 165 5.71 14.67 -0.22
N TRP A 166 5.57 13.82 -1.24
CA TRP A 166 6.04 12.43 -1.22
C TRP A 166 7.54 12.29 -1.54
N GLY A 167 8.19 13.37 -1.98
CA GLY A 167 9.60 13.36 -2.35
C GLY A 167 10.54 13.32 -1.15
N ASN A 168 11.63 12.57 -1.27
CA ASN A 168 12.69 12.48 -0.26
C ASN A 168 14.06 12.37 -0.92
N LYS A 169 15.11 12.79 -0.22
CA LYS A 169 16.48 12.66 -0.71
C LYS A 169 16.89 11.21 -1.02
N LEU A 170 16.27 10.21 -0.38
CA LEU A 170 16.62 8.79 -0.55
C LEU A 170 15.97 8.12 -1.77
N TRP A 171 14.83 8.61 -2.24
CA TRP A 171 14.08 7.99 -3.35
C TRP A 171 13.70 8.96 -4.47
N GLY A 172 14.09 10.23 -4.36
CA GLY A 172 13.88 11.26 -5.37
C GLY A 172 13.06 12.43 -4.84
N LYS A 173 13.43 13.65 -5.25
CA LYS A 173 12.68 14.88 -5.04
C LYS A 173 12.32 15.49 -6.39
N TRP A 174 11.14 16.09 -6.46
CA TRP A 174 10.65 16.84 -7.62
C TRP A 174 9.90 18.09 -7.13
N ILE A 175 9.44 18.92 -8.07
CA ILE A 175 8.64 20.11 -7.80
C ILE A 175 7.26 19.93 -8.44
N GLY A 176 6.20 20.24 -7.69
CA GLY A 176 4.82 20.16 -8.16
C GLY A 176 4.26 18.74 -8.20
N GLN A 177 3.63 18.37 -9.31
CA GLN A 177 2.97 17.08 -9.50
C GLN A 177 3.85 16.14 -10.32
N LEU A 178 3.92 14.88 -9.91
CA LEU A 178 4.59 13.80 -10.64
C LEU A 178 3.56 12.80 -11.15
N LEU A 179 3.51 12.61 -12.46
CA LEU A 179 2.67 11.60 -13.10
C LEU A 179 3.40 10.26 -13.11
N LEU A 180 2.77 9.26 -12.50
CA LEU A 180 3.20 7.87 -12.51
C LEU A 180 2.33 7.11 -13.51
N ASN A 181 2.92 6.56 -14.56
CA ASN A 181 2.24 5.70 -15.53
C ASN A 181 2.51 4.25 -15.19
N TYR A 182 1.48 3.50 -14.86
CA TYR A 182 1.61 2.12 -14.42
C TYR A 182 1.36 1.13 -15.55
N SER A 183 2.10 0.03 -15.51
CA SER A 183 1.83 -1.18 -16.28
C SER A 183 1.87 -2.39 -15.37
N TYR A 184 0.93 -3.31 -15.58
CA TYR A 184 0.77 -4.53 -14.80
C TYR A 184 0.65 -5.73 -15.72
N LYS A 185 1.16 -6.88 -15.28
CA LYS A 185 1.01 -8.15 -15.98
C LYS A 185 0.98 -9.32 -15.02
N ILE A 186 0.01 -10.22 -15.16
CA ILE A 186 0.09 -11.54 -14.52
C ILE A 186 1.09 -12.38 -15.32
N THR A 187 2.27 -12.65 -14.76
CA THR A 187 3.37 -13.32 -15.49
C THR A 187 3.39 -14.82 -15.28
N GLY A 188 2.80 -15.32 -14.20
CA GLY A 188 2.77 -16.74 -13.92
C GLY A 188 2.06 -17.09 -12.63
N LYS A 189 2.30 -18.32 -12.19
CA LYS A 189 1.86 -18.87 -10.91
C LYS A 189 3.05 -19.50 -10.20
N GLU A 190 3.06 -19.40 -8.88
CA GLU A 190 4.09 -20.00 -8.03
C GLU A 190 3.47 -20.46 -6.71
N LYS A 191 4.04 -21.52 -6.14
CA LYS A 191 3.70 -21.99 -4.80
C LYS A 191 4.73 -21.47 -3.82
N LEU A 192 4.28 -20.67 -2.85
CA LEU A 192 5.13 -20.15 -1.79
C LEU A 192 5.00 -21.01 -0.55
N ASN A 193 6.13 -21.38 0.05
CA ASN A 193 6.15 -21.97 1.38
C ASN A 193 6.09 -20.82 2.41
N THR A 194 4.96 -20.70 3.10
CA THR A 194 4.76 -19.75 4.20
C THR A 194 4.78 -20.47 5.55
N GLU A 195 4.81 -19.72 6.65
CA GLU A 195 4.76 -20.29 8.00
C GLU A 195 3.42 -21.00 8.29
N PHE A 196 2.37 -20.68 7.52
CA PHE A 196 1.03 -21.22 7.64
C PHE A 196 0.66 -22.21 6.51
N GLY A 197 1.63 -22.61 5.67
CA GLY A 197 1.46 -23.68 4.68
C GLY A 197 1.96 -23.31 3.28
N GLU A 198 1.72 -24.21 2.32
CA GLU A 198 1.98 -23.93 0.92
C GLU A 198 0.81 -23.12 0.33
N VAL A 199 1.10 -21.97 -0.27
CA VAL A 199 0.09 -21.07 -0.85
C VAL A 199 0.32 -20.92 -2.34
N GLU A 200 -0.69 -21.23 -3.16
CA GLU A 200 -0.68 -20.94 -4.59
C GLU A 200 -0.92 -19.44 -4.82
N CYS A 201 0.00 -18.82 -5.55
CA CYS A 201 -0.02 -17.40 -5.84
C CYS A 201 0.07 -17.15 -7.35
N PHE A 202 -0.67 -16.15 -7.83
CA PHE A 202 -0.40 -15.49 -9.10
C PHE A 202 0.72 -14.46 -8.90
N ILE A 203 1.64 -14.41 -9.86
CA ILE A 203 2.69 -13.40 -9.89
C ILE A 203 2.22 -12.24 -10.74
N VAL A 204 2.20 -11.03 -10.18
CA VAL A 204 1.96 -9.78 -10.92
C VAL A 204 3.26 -8.98 -10.95
N GLU A 205 3.80 -8.75 -12.14
CA GLU A 205 4.89 -7.81 -12.34
C GLU A 205 4.32 -6.45 -12.75
N SER A 206 4.78 -5.42 -12.08
CA SER A 206 4.27 -4.06 -12.21
C SER A 206 5.43 -3.07 -12.30
N GLN A 207 5.25 -2.01 -13.09
CA GLN A 207 6.21 -0.92 -13.25
C GLN A 207 5.48 0.42 -13.27
N ALA A 208 6.06 1.43 -12.62
CA ALA A 208 5.64 2.83 -12.72
C ALA A 208 6.72 3.61 -13.44
N ASP A 209 6.34 4.35 -14.48
CA ASP A 209 7.23 5.23 -15.24
C ASP A 209 6.86 6.70 -15.01
N SER A 210 7.87 7.51 -14.74
CA SER A 210 7.75 8.95 -14.50
C SER A 210 8.91 9.73 -15.12
N GLU A 211 8.88 11.05 -15.05
CA GLU A 211 10.02 11.88 -15.49
C GLU A 211 11.29 11.68 -14.63
N LEU A 212 11.17 11.11 -13.43
CA LEU A 212 12.32 10.81 -12.57
C LEU A 212 12.99 9.47 -12.92
N GLY A 213 12.27 8.58 -13.61
CA GLY A 213 12.67 7.22 -13.91
C GLY A 213 11.58 6.21 -13.57
N SER A 214 11.98 4.95 -13.37
CA SER A 214 11.07 3.83 -13.20
C SER A 214 11.22 3.15 -11.84
N THR A 215 10.09 2.74 -11.25
CA THR A 215 10.02 1.89 -10.05
C THR A 215 9.26 0.61 -10.38
N LYS A 216 9.44 -0.45 -9.57
CA LYS A 216 8.84 -1.76 -9.84
C LYS A 216 8.20 -2.36 -8.60
N LEU A 217 7.21 -3.21 -8.83
CA LEU A 217 6.63 -4.10 -7.83
C LEU A 217 6.42 -5.47 -8.46
N LYS A 218 6.98 -6.52 -7.87
CA LYS A 218 6.54 -7.89 -8.08
C LYS A 218 5.69 -8.32 -6.89
N SER A 219 4.43 -8.66 -7.11
CA SER A 219 3.50 -9.08 -6.06
C SER A 219 3.04 -10.51 -6.27
N PHE A 220 2.82 -11.22 -5.17
CA PHE A 220 2.35 -12.60 -5.13
C PHE A 220 0.96 -12.62 -4.50
N TYR A 221 -0.05 -12.90 -5.30
CA TYR A 221 -1.46 -12.82 -4.92
C TYR A 221 -2.10 -14.20 -4.83
N SER A 222 -2.66 -14.54 -3.68
CA SER A 222 -3.54 -15.68 -3.45
C SER A 222 -5.00 -15.25 -3.53
N ASP A 223 -5.85 -16.07 -4.16
CA ASP A 223 -7.30 -15.86 -4.17
C ASP A 223 -7.97 -16.10 -2.81
N ILE A 224 -7.25 -16.75 -1.88
CA ILE A 224 -7.70 -16.99 -0.50
C ILE A 224 -7.17 -15.89 0.43
N TYR A 225 -5.88 -15.58 0.34
CA TYR A 225 -5.18 -14.74 1.34
C TYR A 225 -4.76 -13.36 0.83
N GLY A 226 -4.96 -13.04 -0.45
CA GLY A 226 -4.57 -11.75 -1.01
C GLY A 226 -3.07 -11.65 -1.28
N PHE A 227 -2.51 -10.45 -1.17
CA PHE A 227 -1.08 -10.23 -1.41
C PHE A 227 -0.23 -10.81 -0.27
N ILE A 228 0.43 -11.94 -0.54
CA ILE A 228 1.27 -12.69 0.40
C ILE A 228 2.70 -12.17 0.44
N ARG A 229 3.22 -11.66 -0.69
CA ARG A 229 4.56 -11.12 -0.81
C ARG A 229 4.60 -9.94 -1.78
N LEU A 230 5.36 -8.92 -1.42
CA LEU A 230 5.56 -7.70 -2.19
C LEU A 230 7.06 -7.43 -2.28
N GLU A 231 7.58 -7.28 -3.48
CA GLU A 231 8.99 -7.00 -3.76
C GLU A 231 9.08 -5.71 -4.57
N TYR A 232 9.39 -4.61 -3.90
CA TYR A 232 9.52 -3.29 -4.51
C TYR A 232 10.96 -3.01 -4.90
N VAL A 233 11.14 -2.28 -6.01
CA VAL A 233 12.40 -1.64 -6.37
C VAL A 233 12.14 -0.15 -6.54
N LEU A 234 12.72 0.66 -5.64
CA LEU A 234 12.64 2.11 -5.67
C LEU A 234 13.50 2.69 -6.81
N LEU A 235 13.31 3.98 -7.10
CA LEU A 235 14.02 4.68 -8.16
C LEU A 235 15.55 4.59 -8.02
N THR A 236 16.03 4.57 -6.78
CA THR A 236 17.46 4.49 -6.43
C THR A 236 18.03 3.07 -6.44
N GLY A 237 17.21 2.07 -6.74
CA GLY A 237 17.58 0.65 -6.67
C GLY A 237 17.52 0.04 -5.28
N ILE A 238 17.06 0.80 -4.26
CA ILE A 238 16.73 0.23 -2.95
C ILE A 238 15.58 -0.75 -3.11
N GLU A 239 15.71 -1.93 -2.53
CA GLU A 239 14.66 -2.95 -2.54
C GLU A 239 13.90 -2.93 -1.22
N VAL A 240 12.58 -3.08 -1.28
CA VAL A 240 11.72 -3.23 -0.09
C VAL A 240 10.91 -4.50 -0.26
N ASN A 241 11.23 -5.52 0.53
CA ASN A 241 10.55 -6.81 0.49
C ASN A 241 9.66 -6.96 1.71
N MET A 242 8.43 -7.40 1.52
CA MET A 242 7.45 -7.64 2.57
C MET A 242 6.79 -8.99 2.33
N TRP A 243 6.60 -9.80 3.36
CA TRP A 243 5.91 -11.09 3.25
C TRP A 243 5.09 -11.39 4.50
N VAL A 244 3.93 -12.01 4.30
CA VAL A 244 3.04 -12.44 5.38
C VAL A 244 3.67 -13.61 6.12
N ILE A 245 3.81 -13.48 7.43
CA ILE A 245 4.28 -14.53 8.34
C ILE A 245 3.16 -15.09 9.20
N ASP A 246 2.09 -14.33 9.44
CA ASP A 246 0.93 -14.77 10.22
C ASP A 246 -0.35 -14.14 9.66
N PHE A 247 -1.45 -14.89 9.74
CA PHE A 247 -2.76 -14.49 9.24
C PHE A 247 -3.86 -14.95 10.19
N LYS A 248 -4.75 -14.04 10.56
CA LYS A 248 -5.88 -14.31 11.47
C LYS A 248 -7.16 -13.74 10.89
N GLU A 249 -8.22 -14.55 10.91
CA GLU A 249 -9.54 -14.18 10.40
C GLU A 249 -10.54 -13.93 11.52
N ASN A 250 -11.61 -13.20 11.20
CA ASN A 250 -12.80 -13.06 12.04
C ASN A 250 -12.52 -12.53 13.46
N ASN A 251 -11.52 -11.64 13.60
CA ASN A 251 -11.27 -10.99 14.89
C ASN A 251 -12.35 -9.95 15.18
N GLU A 252 -12.89 -9.97 16.41
CA GLU A 252 -13.82 -8.94 16.87
C GLU A 252 -13.06 -7.66 17.27
N PHE A 253 -13.28 -6.58 16.52
CA PHE A 253 -12.77 -5.25 16.83
C PHE A 253 -13.89 -4.39 17.42
N ASN A 254 -14.02 -4.39 18.75
CA ASN A 254 -15.15 -3.72 19.42
C ASN A 254 -15.09 -2.18 19.36
N ASP A 255 -13.89 -1.59 19.25
CA ASP A 255 -13.65 -0.20 18.84
C ASP A 255 -12.12 0.04 18.70
N THR A 256 -11.74 1.20 18.15
CA THR A 256 -10.35 1.67 18.00
C THR A 256 -9.58 1.71 19.33
N ARG A 257 -10.27 1.90 20.45
CA ARG A 257 -9.68 1.98 21.80
C ARG A 257 -9.32 0.59 22.32
N THR A 258 -10.21 -0.36 22.13
CA THR A 258 -10.09 -1.76 22.49
C THR A 258 -8.94 -2.38 21.73
N PHE A 259 -8.73 -1.98 20.48
CA PHE A 259 -7.60 -2.38 19.65
C PHE A 259 -6.22 -2.03 20.25
N PHE A 260 -6.00 -0.80 20.70
CA PHE A 260 -4.74 -0.42 21.36
C PHE A 260 -4.61 -1.01 22.77
N ILE A 261 -5.74 -1.29 23.43
CA ILE A 261 -5.78 -1.87 24.79
C ILE A 261 -5.61 -3.40 24.76
N THR A 262 -6.08 -4.09 23.73
CA THR A 262 -5.92 -5.54 23.58
C THR A 262 -4.57 -5.88 22.97
N LYS A 263 -3.55 -5.77 23.82
CA LYS A 263 -2.28 -6.53 23.71
C LYS A 263 -2.50 -8.04 23.43
N LYS A 264 -3.73 -8.56 23.58
CA LYS A 264 -4.15 -9.93 23.29
C LYS A 264 -3.88 -10.37 21.84
N TYR A 265 -3.96 -9.48 20.86
CA TYR A 265 -3.75 -9.81 19.43
C TYR A 265 -2.34 -9.48 18.93
N ILE A 266 -1.56 -8.80 19.77
CA ILE A 266 -0.24 -8.23 19.48
C ILE A 266 0.89 -8.99 20.22
N LYS A 267 0.57 -9.72 21.30
CA LYS A 267 1.54 -10.42 22.17
C LYS A 267 1.38 -11.95 22.20
N GLN A 268 1.03 -12.60 21.09
CA GLN A 268 1.17 -14.06 20.97
C GLN A 268 2.18 -14.37 19.88
#